data_AF-A0A9D4VXM9-F1
#
_entry.id   AF-A0A9D4VXM9-F1
#
_cell.length_a   1.000
_cell.length_b   1.000
_cell.length_c   1.000
_cell.angle_alpha   90.00
_cell.angle_beta   90.00
_cell.angle_gamma   90.00
#
_symmetry.space_group_name_H-M   'P 1'
#
loop_
_entity.id
_entity.type
_entity.pdbx_description
1 polymer ?
#
loop_
_entity_poly.entity_id
_entity_poly.type
_entity_poly.pdbx_seq_one_letter_code
_entity_poly.pdbx_strand_id
1 'polypeptide(L)'
;METGPELKRKTCSYSFHREPLTPLIELSNLVTSGNQKGFVDQYGDLLTLLKMVVDLVPLQTLLQFYDPELRCFTFQDYQLAPTLEEYSILLNVPIRYQVPFLDVPKEVDFIVVARALHLGIKEVSDNWKSSGEVVGLPLKFLLRIARGEAEKGNWEAFHAQLAIMIYGIVLFPSMPNFVDLVAVTIFIGGNPVPTVSADTYYAIHSRHEHS
;
A
#
# COMPACT_ATOMS: atom_id res chain seq x y z
N MET A 1 11.14 16.09 -47.72
CA MET A 1 10.81 16.10 -46.28
C MET A 1 11.97 15.44 -45.57
N GLU A 2 12.84 16.23 -44.97
CA GLU A 2 13.97 15.70 -44.19
C GLU A 2 13.41 15.08 -42.91
N THR A 3 13.66 13.78 -42.73
CA THR A 3 13.51 13.11 -41.44
C THR A 3 14.58 13.70 -40.52
N GLY A 4 14.16 14.60 -39.62
CA GLY A 4 15.03 15.09 -38.55
C GLY A 4 15.61 13.92 -37.75
N PRO A 5 16.80 14.09 -37.14
CA PRO A 5 17.45 13.01 -36.43
C PRO A 5 16.52 12.50 -35.33
N GLU A 6 16.22 11.19 -35.32
CA GLU A 6 15.58 10.53 -34.19
C GLU A 6 16.44 10.80 -32.96
N LEU A 7 15.99 11.72 -32.10
CA LEU A 7 16.57 11.93 -30.79
C LEU A 7 16.46 10.61 -30.05
N LYS A 8 17.60 9.91 -29.91
CA LYS A 8 17.68 8.71 -29.06
C LYS A 8 17.19 9.09 -27.68
N ARG A 9 16.01 8.58 -27.33
CA ARG A 9 15.42 8.77 -26.00
C ARG A 9 16.43 8.27 -24.98
N LYS A 10 16.79 9.11 -24.01
CA LYS A 10 17.50 8.66 -22.82
C LYS A 10 16.57 7.73 -22.06
N THR A 11 16.94 6.46 -21.99
CA THR A 11 16.20 5.46 -21.22
C THR A 11 16.66 5.47 -19.78
N CYS A 12 15.72 5.57 -18.84
CA CYS A 12 16.00 5.47 -17.40
C CYS A 12 15.96 4.01 -16.95
N SER A 13 16.83 3.64 -16.00
CA SER A 13 16.84 2.31 -15.40
C SER A 13 16.06 2.31 -14.09
N TYR A 14 15.08 1.42 -13.94
CA TYR A 14 14.28 1.28 -12.71
C TYR A 14 14.51 -0.07 -12.06
N SER A 15 14.79 -0.04 -10.75
CA SER A 15 14.75 -1.22 -9.90
C SER A 15 13.43 -1.28 -9.15
N PHE A 16 12.86 -2.49 -9.07
CA PHE A 16 11.66 -2.77 -8.29
C PHE A 16 12.05 -3.70 -7.17
N HIS A 17 11.95 -3.22 -5.94
CA HIS A 17 12.12 -4.07 -4.77
C HIS A 17 10.80 -4.79 -4.48
N ARG A 18 10.90 -6.07 -4.14
CA ARG A 18 9.74 -6.89 -3.74
C ARG A 18 10.07 -7.61 -2.46
N GLU A 19 9.44 -7.19 -1.37
CA GLU A 19 9.52 -7.92 -0.11
C GLU A 19 8.92 -9.33 -0.27
N PRO A 20 9.50 -10.37 0.36
CA PRO A 20 8.91 -11.70 0.36
C PRO A 20 7.54 -11.69 1.05
N LEU A 21 6.47 -11.86 0.28
CA LEU A 21 5.10 -11.82 0.81
C LEU A 21 4.60 -13.16 1.33
N THR A 22 5.44 -14.21 1.36
CA THR A 22 5.05 -15.58 1.75
C THR A 22 4.24 -15.63 3.05
N PRO A 23 4.64 -14.96 4.15
CA PRO A 23 3.87 -15.01 5.40
C PRO A 23 2.47 -14.41 5.26
N LEU A 24 2.32 -13.33 4.48
CA LEU A 24 1.02 -12.69 4.24
C LEU A 24 0.16 -13.53 3.30
N ILE A 25 0.76 -14.15 2.28
CA ILE A 25 0.07 -15.05 1.35
C ILE A 25 -0.48 -16.26 2.12
N GLU A 26 0.35 -16.92 2.93
CA GLU A 26 -0.07 -18.04 3.77
C GLU A 26 -1.22 -17.66 4.69
N LEU A 27 -1.12 -16.50 5.33
CA LEU A 27 -2.16 -16.00 6.22
C LEU A 27 -3.44 -15.67 5.46
N SER A 28 -3.34 -15.07 4.27
CA SER A 28 -4.49 -14.74 3.42
C SER A 28 -5.26 -15.99 2.95
N ASN A 29 -4.60 -17.15 2.87
CA ASN A 29 -5.25 -18.41 2.53
C ASN A 29 -6.17 -18.93 3.66
N LEU A 30 -6.11 -18.36 4.86
CA LEU A 30 -7.08 -18.62 5.94
C LEU A 30 -8.40 -17.87 5.74
N VAL A 31 -8.44 -16.86 4.86
CA VAL A 31 -9.69 -16.22 4.44
C VAL A 31 -10.45 -17.21 3.57
N THR A 32 -11.61 -17.65 4.05
CA THR A 32 -12.47 -18.61 3.36
C THR A 32 -13.54 -17.88 2.54
N SER A 33 -14.20 -18.58 1.61
CA SER A 33 -15.33 -18.02 0.86
C SER A 33 -16.45 -17.49 1.77
N GLY A 34 -16.60 -18.05 2.98
CA GLY A 34 -17.62 -17.65 3.95
C GLY A 34 -17.35 -16.30 4.65
N ASN A 35 -16.08 -15.87 4.75
CA ASN A 35 -15.71 -14.62 5.42
C ASN A 35 -15.03 -13.60 4.49
N GLN A 36 -14.66 -13.99 3.27
CA GLN A 36 -14.05 -13.13 2.26
C GLN A 36 -14.91 -11.89 1.96
N LYS A 37 -16.24 -12.05 1.88
CA LYS A 37 -17.13 -10.90 1.65
C LYS A 37 -16.99 -9.85 2.74
N GLY A 38 -16.92 -10.26 4.02
CA GLY A 38 -16.73 -9.32 5.13
C GLY A 38 -15.39 -8.59 5.06
N PHE A 39 -14.32 -9.26 4.62
CA PHE A 39 -13.04 -8.62 4.37
C PHE A 39 -13.15 -7.56 3.26
N VAL A 40 -13.71 -7.94 2.11
CA VAL A 40 -13.82 -7.06 0.94
C VAL A 40 -14.74 -5.87 1.20
N ASP A 41 -15.89 -6.08 1.87
CA ASP A 41 -16.83 -5.02 2.21
C ASP A 41 -16.19 -3.98 3.16
N GLN A 42 -15.24 -4.39 4.01
CA GLN A 42 -14.61 -3.51 4.99
C GLN A 42 -13.32 -2.86 4.49
N TYR A 43 -12.48 -3.59 3.76
CA TYR A 43 -11.11 -3.17 3.41
C TYR A 43 -10.86 -3.07 1.91
N GLY A 44 -11.81 -3.47 1.06
CA GLY A 44 -11.62 -3.58 -0.38
C GLY A 44 -10.92 -4.88 -0.79
N ASP A 45 -10.54 -4.97 -2.07
CA ASP A 45 -9.95 -6.16 -2.68
C ASP A 45 -8.42 -6.26 -2.48
N LEU A 46 -7.97 -6.00 -1.25
CA LEU A 46 -6.55 -6.03 -0.90
C LEU A 46 -5.92 -7.42 -1.02
N LEU A 47 -6.72 -8.48 -0.92
CA LEU A 47 -6.26 -9.86 -1.05
C LEU A 47 -5.75 -10.15 -2.47
N THR A 48 -6.33 -9.50 -3.48
CA THR A 48 -5.88 -9.64 -4.87
C THR A 48 -4.48 -9.08 -5.07
N LEU A 49 -4.10 -8.02 -4.33
CA LEU A 49 -2.75 -7.45 -4.39
C LEU A 49 -1.66 -8.47 -4.00
N LEU A 50 -1.96 -9.36 -3.03
CA LEU A 50 -1.02 -10.40 -2.59
C LEU A 50 -0.79 -11.48 -3.66
N LYS A 51 -1.77 -11.69 -4.55
CA LYS A 51 -1.75 -12.73 -5.59
C LYS A 51 -1.37 -12.18 -6.96
N MET A 52 -1.33 -10.86 -7.11
CA MET A 52 -1.06 -10.20 -8.38
C MET A 52 0.37 -10.50 -8.85
N VAL A 53 0.46 -11.04 -10.06
CA VAL A 53 1.72 -11.18 -10.79
C VAL A 53 1.85 -9.94 -11.68
N VAL A 54 2.77 -9.05 -11.31
CA VAL A 54 3.06 -7.85 -12.09
C VAL A 54 4.21 -8.17 -13.04
N ASP A 55 3.96 -8.04 -14.35
CA ASP A 55 5.02 -8.01 -15.34
C ASP A 55 5.71 -6.63 -15.27
N LEU A 56 7.00 -6.64 -14.96
CA LEU A 56 7.78 -5.41 -14.81
C LEU A 56 8.15 -4.80 -16.17
N VAL A 57 8.12 -5.56 -17.27
CA VAL A 57 8.52 -5.08 -18.59
C VAL A 57 7.57 -3.98 -19.11
N PRO A 58 6.24 -4.16 -19.10
CA PRO A 58 5.31 -3.09 -19.44
C PRO A 58 5.43 -1.88 -18.51
N LEU A 59 5.64 -2.10 -17.21
CA LEU A 59 5.79 -1.02 -16.24
C LEU A 59 7.05 -0.19 -16.50
N GLN A 60 8.20 -0.84 -16.69
CA GLN A 60 9.45 -0.18 -17.08
C GLN A 60 9.31 0.59 -18.39
N THR A 61 8.57 0.02 -19.34
CA THR A 61 8.29 0.65 -20.64
C THR A 61 7.46 1.92 -20.45
N LEU A 62 6.36 1.85 -19.70
CA LEU A 62 5.48 2.98 -19.41
C LEU A 62 6.24 4.12 -18.73
N LEU A 63 7.09 3.81 -17.75
CA LEU A 63 7.91 4.80 -17.05
C LEU A 63 8.85 5.58 -17.98
N GLN A 64 9.30 5.00 -19.11
CA GLN A 64 10.10 5.75 -20.11
C GLN A 64 9.35 6.92 -20.77
N PHE A 65 8.02 6.92 -20.69
CA PHE A 65 7.16 7.97 -21.25
C PHE A 65 6.75 9.01 -20.20
N TYR A 66 7.19 8.87 -18.95
CA TYR A 66 6.86 9.85 -17.92
C TYR A 66 7.53 11.20 -18.22
N ASP A 67 6.71 12.25 -18.21
CA ASP A 67 7.05 13.64 -18.41
C ASP A 67 7.05 14.35 -17.05
N PRO A 68 8.23 14.71 -16.50
CA PRO A 68 8.32 15.34 -15.20
C PRO A 68 7.69 16.74 -15.14
N GLU A 69 7.65 17.47 -16.25
CA GLU A 69 7.10 18.83 -16.31
C GLU A 69 5.57 18.78 -16.25
N LEU A 70 4.97 17.86 -17.02
CA LEU A 70 3.52 17.70 -17.10
C LEU A 70 2.95 16.74 -16.04
N ARG A 71 3.83 16.01 -15.33
CA ARG A 71 3.48 15.01 -14.30
C ARG A 71 2.51 13.95 -14.81
N CYS A 72 2.73 13.49 -16.04
CA CYS A 72 1.93 12.46 -16.70
C CYS A 72 2.80 11.64 -17.65
N PHE A 73 2.25 10.60 -18.27
CA PHE A 73 2.91 9.85 -19.33
C PHE A 73 2.56 10.45 -20.70
N THR A 74 3.55 10.97 -21.42
CA THR A 74 3.37 11.64 -22.71
C THR A 74 3.77 10.72 -23.87
N PHE A 75 2.80 10.37 -24.70
CA PHE A 75 2.96 9.68 -25.98
C PHE A 75 2.84 10.68 -27.14
N GLN A 76 3.09 10.22 -28.37
CA GLN A 76 3.04 11.09 -29.55
C GLN A 76 1.67 11.76 -29.75
N ASP A 77 0.59 11.01 -29.51
CA ASP A 77 -0.76 11.43 -29.85
C ASP A 77 -1.68 11.65 -28.63
N TYR A 78 -1.24 11.29 -27.41
CA TYR A 78 -2.06 11.37 -26.20
C TYR A 78 -1.22 11.39 -24.92
N GLN A 79 -1.88 11.71 -23.82
CA GLN A 79 -1.31 11.67 -22.47
C GLN A 79 -2.09 10.68 -21.60
N LEU A 80 -1.40 9.98 -20.70
CA LEU A 80 -2.00 9.15 -19.66
C LEU A 80 -1.62 9.70 -18.28
N ALA A 81 -2.59 9.80 -17.38
CA ALA A 81 -2.38 10.22 -16.01
C ALA A 81 -3.15 9.26 -15.10
N PRO A 82 -2.49 8.57 -14.15
CA PRO A 82 -3.17 7.74 -13.18
C PRO A 82 -4.26 8.51 -12.42
N THR A 83 -5.48 7.99 -12.41
CA THR A 83 -6.66 8.66 -11.84
C THR A 83 -7.10 8.02 -10.53
N LEU A 84 -7.79 8.77 -9.67
CA LEU A 84 -8.36 8.22 -8.42
C LEU A 84 -9.33 7.06 -8.70
N GLU A 85 -10.01 7.11 -9.84
CA GLU A 85 -10.93 6.08 -10.33
C GLU A 85 -10.22 4.76 -10.58
N GLU A 86 -9.03 4.77 -11.20
CA GLU A 86 -8.24 3.56 -11.43
C GLU A 86 -7.79 2.92 -10.11
N TYR A 87 -7.34 3.72 -9.13
CA TYR A 87 -6.99 3.21 -7.80
C TYR A 87 -8.21 2.73 -7.01
N SER A 88 -9.36 3.39 -7.17
CA SER A 88 -10.63 2.96 -6.58
C SER A 88 -11.04 1.58 -7.10
N ILE A 89 -10.93 1.36 -8.42
CA ILE A 89 -11.19 0.07 -9.05
C ILE A 89 -10.17 -0.98 -8.60
N LEU A 90 -8.87 -0.65 -8.62
CA LEU A 90 -7.78 -1.54 -8.23
C LEU A 90 -7.96 -2.08 -6.80
N LEU A 91 -8.35 -1.20 -5.87
CA LEU A 91 -8.50 -1.54 -4.47
C LEU A 91 -9.92 -1.97 -4.11
N ASN A 92 -10.89 -1.86 -5.02
CA ASN A 92 -12.32 -1.98 -4.75
C ASN A 92 -12.76 -1.15 -3.52
N VAL A 93 -12.27 0.08 -3.43
CA VAL A 93 -12.60 1.05 -2.36
C VAL A 93 -13.18 2.29 -3.03
N PRO A 94 -14.38 2.76 -2.65
CA PRO A 94 -15.01 3.91 -3.31
C PRO A 94 -14.21 5.19 -3.06
N ILE A 95 -14.18 6.06 -4.07
CA ILE A 95 -13.72 7.45 -3.88
C ILE A 95 -14.69 8.13 -2.91
N ARG A 96 -14.16 8.60 -1.78
CA ARG A 96 -14.93 9.37 -0.80
C ARG A 96 -14.56 10.84 -0.96
N TYR A 97 -15.57 11.73 -0.93
CA TYR A 97 -15.39 13.18 -0.82
C TYR A 97 -14.94 13.56 0.61
N GLN A 98 -13.83 12.98 1.07
CA GLN A 98 -13.20 13.24 2.37
C GLN A 98 -11.87 13.94 2.13
N VAL A 99 -11.30 14.53 3.18
CA VAL A 99 -9.98 15.17 3.10
C VAL A 99 -8.97 14.12 2.57
N PRO A 100 -8.38 14.33 1.39
CA PRO A 100 -7.56 13.30 0.73
C PRO A 100 -6.22 13.06 1.43
N PHE A 101 -5.82 13.97 2.32
CA PHE A 101 -4.55 13.92 3.05
C PHE A 101 -4.82 13.71 4.53
N LEU A 102 -4.33 12.59 5.05
CA LEU A 102 -4.35 12.31 6.48
C LEU A 102 -3.16 13.02 7.11
N ASP A 103 -3.44 13.89 8.08
CA ASP A 103 -2.41 14.43 8.95
C ASP A 103 -1.85 13.28 9.80
N VAL A 104 -0.61 12.87 9.52
CA VAL A 104 0.08 11.90 10.35
C VAL A 104 0.29 12.53 11.72
N PRO A 105 -0.29 11.96 12.80
CA PRO A 105 -0.23 12.58 14.10
C PRO A 105 1.21 12.54 14.64
N LYS A 106 1.61 13.59 15.36
CA LYS A 106 2.93 13.65 16.02
C LYS A 106 3.05 12.65 17.17
N GLU A 107 1.91 12.29 17.77
CA GLU A 107 1.82 11.35 18.88
C GLU A 107 0.80 10.27 18.57
N VAL A 108 1.06 9.04 19.02
CA VAL A 108 0.20 7.88 18.75
C VAL A 108 -0.88 7.78 19.83
N ASP A 109 -2.14 7.78 19.42
CA ASP A 109 -3.23 7.39 20.30
C ASP A 109 -3.38 5.87 20.32
N PHE A 110 -2.77 5.23 21.31
CA PHE A 110 -2.84 3.78 21.49
C PHE A 110 -4.25 3.25 21.71
N ILE A 111 -5.20 4.07 22.17
CA ILE A 111 -6.61 3.65 22.30
C ILE A 111 -7.21 3.41 20.92
N VAL A 112 -6.94 4.31 19.98
CA VAL A 112 -7.43 4.21 18.60
C VAL A 112 -6.79 3.03 17.89
N VAL A 113 -5.46 2.86 18.00
CA VAL A 113 -4.75 1.72 17.41
C VAL A 113 -5.25 0.39 17.99
N ALA A 114 -5.39 0.30 19.32
CA ALA A 114 -5.88 -0.90 19.99
C ALA A 114 -7.30 -1.27 19.54
N ARG A 115 -8.19 -0.27 19.41
CA ARG A 115 -9.53 -0.48 18.86
C ARG A 115 -9.49 -0.98 17.42
N ALA A 116 -8.69 -0.35 16.57
CA ALA A 116 -8.60 -0.70 15.16
C ALA A 116 -8.04 -2.12 14.93
N LEU A 117 -7.20 -2.61 15.84
CA LEU A 117 -6.60 -3.95 15.75
C LEU A 117 -7.28 -5.01 16.63
N HIS A 118 -8.34 -4.64 17.35
CA HIS A 118 -9.02 -5.50 18.33
C HIS A 118 -8.07 -6.06 19.40
N LEU A 119 -7.17 -5.21 19.91
CA LEU A 119 -6.17 -5.54 20.92
C LEU A 119 -6.39 -4.77 22.22
N GLY A 120 -5.70 -5.19 23.28
CA GLY A 120 -5.57 -4.38 24.48
C GLY A 120 -4.59 -3.21 24.28
N ILE A 121 -4.86 -2.06 24.91
CA ILE A 121 -3.99 -0.87 24.84
C ILE A 121 -2.55 -1.21 25.24
N LYS A 122 -2.37 -1.95 26.34
CA LYS A 122 -1.04 -2.38 26.81
C LYS A 122 -0.33 -3.28 25.79
N GLU A 123 -1.06 -4.18 25.15
CA GLU A 123 -0.46 -5.07 24.16
C GLU A 123 0.06 -4.29 22.95
N VAL A 124 -0.68 -3.26 22.50
CA VAL A 124 -0.18 -2.35 21.46
C VAL A 124 1.03 -1.55 21.96
N SER A 125 0.94 -0.90 23.12
CA SER A 125 2.03 -0.05 23.61
C SER A 125 3.31 -0.84 23.87
N ASP A 126 3.21 -2.06 24.41
CA ASP A 126 4.36 -2.92 24.72
C ASP A 126 5.05 -3.44 23.45
N ASN A 127 4.31 -3.52 22.33
CA ASN A 127 4.81 -3.96 21.03
C ASN A 127 5.03 -2.83 20.03
N TRP A 128 4.74 -1.58 20.42
CA TRP A 128 5.12 -0.39 19.66
C TRP A 128 6.62 -0.19 19.80
N LYS A 129 7.35 -0.32 18.68
CA LYS A 129 8.82 -0.28 18.66
C LYS A 129 9.32 0.86 17.80
N SER A 130 10.51 1.33 18.15
CA SER A 130 11.33 2.18 17.29
C SER A 130 12.33 1.30 16.55
N SER A 131 12.50 1.54 15.25
CA SER A 131 13.54 0.95 14.42
C SER A 131 14.21 2.07 13.61
N GLY A 132 15.35 2.56 14.12
CA GLY A 132 15.92 3.81 13.65
C GLY A 132 14.98 4.99 13.94
N GLU A 133 14.67 5.77 12.91
CA GLU A 133 13.75 6.93 12.98
C GLU A 133 12.28 6.54 12.79
N VAL A 134 12.01 5.27 12.44
CA VAL A 134 10.66 4.77 12.17
C VAL A 134 10.07 4.17 13.44
N VAL A 135 8.80 4.46 13.72
CA VAL A 135 8.06 3.89 14.85
C VAL A 135 6.81 3.17 14.36
N GLY A 136 6.44 2.08 15.01
CA GLY A 136 5.34 1.23 14.57
C GLY A 136 5.32 -0.17 15.17
N LEU A 137 4.74 -1.11 14.43
CA LEU A 137 4.52 -2.49 14.86
C LEU A 137 5.37 -3.46 14.02
N PRO A 138 6.17 -4.35 14.66
CA PRO A 138 6.89 -5.39 13.94
C PRO A 138 5.94 -6.39 13.26
N LEU A 139 6.25 -6.78 12.02
CA LEU A 139 5.43 -7.73 11.26
C LEU A 139 5.29 -9.08 11.99
N LYS A 140 6.36 -9.54 12.66
CA LYS A 140 6.34 -10.77 13.46
C LYS A 140 5.27 -10.73 14.56
N PHE A 141 5.06 -9.57 15.19
CA PHE A 141 4.03 -9.41 16.20
C PHE A 141 2.63 -9.49 15.57
N LEU A 142 2.41 -8.80 14.45
CA LEU A 142 1.14 -8.79 13.72
C LEU A 142 0.76 -10.19 13.19
N LEU A 143 1.72 -10.92 12.62
CA LEU A 143 1.50 -12.30 12.15
C LEU A 143 1.08 -13.24 13.28
N ARG A 144 1.67 -13.07 14.48
CA ARG A 144 1.36 -13.90 15.65
C ARG A 144 -0.07 -13.65 16.14
N ILE A 145 -0.47 -12.38 16.29
CA ILE A 145 -1.83 -12.04 16.75
C ILE A 145 -2.88 -12.49 15.73
N ALA A 146 -2.65 -12.27 14.44
CA ALA A 146 -3.60 -12.64 13.39
C ALA A 146 -3.82 -14.15 13.33
N ARG A 147 -2.75 -14.94 13.43
CA ARG A 147 -2.87 -16.40 13.52
C ARG A 147 -3.69 -16.83 14.74
N GLY A 148 -3.45 -16.20 15.89
CA GLY A 148 -4.20 -16.47 17.11
C GLY A 148 -5.69 -16.12 16.99
N GLU A 149 -6.05 -15.04 16.30
CA GLU A 149 -7.46 -14.67 16.07
C GLU A 149 -8.13 -15.60 15.06
N ALA A 150 -7.42 -16.04 14.01
CA ALA A 150 -7.93 -17.05 13.08
C ALA A 150 -8.20 -18.40 13.78
N GLU A 151 -7.31 -18.85 14.66
CA GLU A 151 -7.48 -20.08 15.45
C GLU A 151 -8.70 -20.02 16.38
N LYS A 152 -9.01 -18.85 16.93
CA LYS A 152 -10.21 -18.60 17.75
C LYS A 152 -11.49 -18.45 16.93
N GLY A 153 -11.39 -18.33 15.59
CA GLY A 153 -12.51 -17.99 14.71
C GLY A 153 -12.97 -16.53 14.83
N ASN A 154 -12.14 -15.64 15.39
CA ASN A 154 -12.43 -14.21 15.49
C ASN A 154 -12.06 -13.51 14.17
N TRP A 155 -12.94 -13.66 13.18
CA TRP A 155 -12.67 -13.20 11.82
C TRP A 155 -12.61 -11.68 11.68
N GLU A 156 -13.35 -10.92 12.51
CA GLU A 156 -13.32 -9.46 12.50
C GLU A 156 -11.91 -8.93 12.87
N ALA A 157 -11.38 -9.38 14.00
CA ALA A 157 -10.03 -9.02 14.44
C ALA A 157 -8.96 -9.52 13.46
N PHE A 158 -9.10 -10.76 12.98
CA PHE A 158 -8.20 -11.33 11.99
C PHE A 158 -8.15 -10.49 10.70
N HIS A 159 -9.30 -10.08 10.17
CA HIS A 159 -9.37 -9.26 8.95
C HIS A 159 -8.69 -7.92 9.15
N ALA A 160 -8.93 -7.24 10.28
CA ALA A 160 -8.27 -5.99 10.62
C ALA A 160 -6.74 -6.12 10.67
N GLN A 161 -6.25 -7.18 11.32
CA GLN A 161 -4.82 -7.44 11.47
C GLN A 161 -4.15 -7.86 10.15
N LEU A 162 -4.85 -8.62 9.30
CA LEU A 162 -4.38 -8.92 7.95
C LEU A 162 -4.35 -7.67 7.08
N ALA A 163 -5.40 -6.85 7.11
CA ALA A 163 -5.49 -5.63 6.33
C ALA A 163 -4.36 -4.64 6.70
N ILE A 164 -4.10 -4.38 7.98
CA ILE A 164 -3.01 -3.46 8.36
C ILE A 164 -1.63 -3.97 7.90
N MET A 165 -1.40 -5.29 7.86
CA MET A 165 -0.17 -5.86 7.30
C MET A 165 -0.08 -5.59 5.80
N ILE A 166 -1.17 -5.69 5.05
CA ILE A 166 -1.17 -5.34 3.62
C ILE A 166 -0.92 -3.84 3.43
N TYR A 167 -1.48 -2.98 4.27
CA TYR A 167 -1.19 -1.54 4.22
C TYR A 167 0.30 -1.26 4.42
N GLY A 168 0.92 -1.77 5.49
CA GLY A 168 2.32 -1.43 5.79
C GLY A 168 3.38 -2.19 5.01
N ILE A 169 3.06 -3.37 4.47
CA ILE A 169 4.05 -4.20 3.75
C ILE A 169 3.90 -4.09 2.23
N VAL A 170 2.68 -3.84 1.73
CA VAL A 170 2.40 -3.82 0.28
C VAL A 170 2.11 -2.42 -0.23
N LEU A 171 1.22 -1.68 0.43
CA LEU A 171 0.79 -0.36 -0.07
C LEU A 171 1.77 0.76 0.31
N PHE A 172 2.25 0.76 1.54
CA PHE A 172 3.10 1.81 2.10
C PHE A 172 4.35 1.21 2.77
N PRO A 173 5.17 0.43 2.04
CA PRO A 173 6.38 -0.15 2.61
C PRO A 173 7.41 0.94 2.93
N SER A 174 7.78 1.07 4.19
CA SER A 174 8.87 1.95 4.62
C SER A 174 10.15 1.21 4.98
N MET A 175 10.04 0.03 5.60
CA MET A 175 11.18 -0.83 5.88
C MET A 175 10.78 -2.30 5.98
N PRO A 176 11.72 -3.24 5.79
CA PRO A 176 11.42 -4.66 5.80
C PRO A 176 10.81 -5.12 7.13
N ASN A 177 9.75 -5.94 7.05
CA ASN A 177 9.11 -6.58 8.20
C ASN A 177 8.56 -5.61 9.27
N PHE A 178 8.12 -4.43 8.88
CA PHE A 178 7.64 -3.42 9.81
C PHE A 178 6.45 -2.64 9.24
N VAL A 179 5.43 -2.40 10.07
CA VAL A 179 4.30 -1.53 9.74
C VAL A 179 4.46 -0.26 10.54
N ASP A 180 4.76 0.84 9.87
CA ASP A 180 5.02 2.12 10.54
C ASP A 180 3.75 2.90 10.91
N LEU A 181 3.96 4.01 11.63
CA LEU A 181 2.91 4.92 12.03
C LEU A 181 2.11 5.50 10.85
N VAL A 182 2.76 5.74 9.70
CA VAL A 182 2.09 6.31 8.53
C VAL A 182 1.08 5.29 7.99
N ALA A 183 1.50 4.05 7.77
CA ALA A 183 0.63 2.96 7.35
C ALA A 183 -0.50 2.69 8.36
N VAL A 184 -0.20 2.72 9.67
CA VAL A 184 -1.22 2.60 10.74
C VAL A 184 -2.24 3.72 10.65
N THR A 185 -1.80 4.96 10.42
CA THR A 185 -2.67 6.14 10.31
C THR A 185 -3.58 6.02 9.09
N ILE A 186 -3.05 5.61 7.95
CA ILE A 186 -3.82 5.42 6.71
C ILE A 186 -4.85 4.29 6.88
N PHE A 187 -4.46 3.19 7.54
CA PHE A 187 -5.36 2.10 7.88
C PHE A 187 -6.53 2.58 8.75
N ILE A 188 -6.25 3.36 9.80
CA ILE A 188 -7.29 3.92 10.68
C ILE A 188 -8.20 4.90 9.92
N GLY A 189 -7.65 5.67 8.97
CA GLY A 189 -8.42 6.56 8.09
C GLY A 189 -9.37 5.80 7.15
N GLY A 190 -9.10 4.52 6.88
CA GLY A 190 -10.02 3.59 6.22
C GLY A 190 -10.22 3.82 4.71
N ASN A 191 -9.53 4.78 4.10
CA ASN A 191 -9.51 4.93 2.65
C ASN A 191 -8.10 5.24 2.14
N PRO A 192 -7.38 4.26 1.57
CA PRO A 192 -6.03 4.44 1.07
C PRO A 192 -5.99 5.01 -0.36
N VAL A 193 -7.12 5.11 -1.07
CA VAL A 193 -7.16 5.47 -2.50
C VAL A 193 -6.43 6.79 -2.80
N PRO A 194 -6.71 7.90 -2.08
CA PRO A 194 -6.01 9.15 -2.35
C PRO A 194 -4.51 9.07 -2.05
N THR A 195 -4.14 8.35 -0.99
CA THR A 195 -2.75 8.23 -0.56
C THR A 195 -1.94 7.33 -1.48
N VAL A 196 -2.48 6.20 -1.95
CA VAL A 196 -1.80 5.33 -2.94
C VAL A 196 -1.61 6.07 -4.26
N SER A 197 -2.60 6.85 -4.70
CA SER A 197 -2.48 7.69 -5.89
C SER A 197 -1.37 8.72 -5.73
N ALA A 198 -1.37 9.48 -4.64
CA ALA A 198 -0.35 10.49 -4.34
C ALA A 198 1.05 9.87 -4.21
N ASP A 199 1.18 8.75 -3.50
CA ASP A 199 2.44 8.05 -3.32
C ASP A 199 2.99 7.51 -4.64
N THR A 200 2.12 7.00 -5.53
CA THR A 200 2.55 6.57 -6.88
C THR A 200 3.12 7.74 -7.69
N TYR A 201 2.44 8.89 -7.71
CA TYR A 201 2.94 10.09 -8.39
C TYR A 201 4.27 10.56 -7.80
N TYR A 202 4.37 10.61 -6.48
CA TYR A 202 5.61 10.99 -5.79
C TYR A 202 6.75 10.02 -6.10
N ALA A 203 6.48 8.71 -6.06
CA ALA A 203 7.42 7.65 -6.34
C ALA A 203 7.96 7.70 -7.78
N ILE A 204 7.10 7.97 -8.77
CA ILE A 204 7.52 8.11 -10.15
C ILE A 204 8.34 9.39 -10.32
N HIS A 205 7.80 10.54 -9.87
CA HIS A 205 8.44 11.83 -10.06
C HIS A 205 9.83 11.91 -9.42
N SER A 206 9.97 11.49 -8.16
CA SER A 206 11.25 11.52 -7.43
C SER A 206 12.33 10.68 -8.12
N ARG A 207 11.98 9.56 -8.75
CA ARG A 207 12.93 8.71 -9.49
C ARG A 207 13.37 9.33 -10.82
N HIS A 208 12.53 10.16 -11.43
CA HIS A 208 12.85 10.87 -12.67
C HIS A 208 13.67 12.15 -12.46
N GLU A 209 13.50 12.86 -11.35
CA GLU A 209 14.33 14.03 -11.05
C GLU A 209 15.81 13.68 -10.76
N HIS A 210 16.07 12.41 -10.39
CA HIS A 210 17.40 11.92 -10.01
C HIS A 210 18.04 10.96 -11.04
N SER A 211 17.45 10.80 -12.24
CA SER A 211 17.95 9.95 -13.34
C SER A 211 18.57 10.77 -14.46
#